data_AF-A0A9X2S4C6-F1
#
_entry.id   AF-A0A9X2S4C6-F1
#
_cell.length_a   1.000
_cell.length_b   1.000
_cell.length_c   1.000
_cell.angle_alpha   90.00
_cell.angle_beta   90.00
_cell.angle_gamma   90.00
#
_symmetry.space_group_name_H-M   'P 1'
#
loop_
_entity.id
_entity.type
_entity.pdbx_description
1 polymer ?
#
loop_
_entity_poly.entity_id
_entity_poly.type
_entity_poly.pdbx_seq_one_letter_code
_entity_poly.pdbx_strand_id
1 'polypeptide(L)'
;MEYNIIGQTVLHKAFGKGEICDFTNNIIKISFQTGEKDFVFPDAFELYLKAADENFHKYVKTLIKEKKIQQENEKAEKQRIERENALINSKTNKKSVRKKKKEIPRENIAFKCNFCDGGKSDEQVGYTSVCSDDVIYNNIVIENKTWCKSPECPCFQYHNNEITRKELDSYCNDGGFVCYESQMLREWRAYAGIVQRGERKGEPMKLNKVQRNSLCVLTTRNPQMVESERYIFAVFLVDETYSGDKSEEGYVGTRSKYKIKLSPEEGKSMLFWKYHKNSNSPKKTAWSSGLHRYFEDEMAAQILIDIVNIKKGTKDEVLATEFLRYFCKINEIDINKVKNPSGALTL
;
A
#
# COMPACT_ATOMS: atom_id res chain seq x y z
N MET A 1 -17.50 7.57 -36.16
CA MET A 1 -18.20 8.85 -35.96
C MET A 1 -17.90 9.29 -34.55
N GLU A 2 -17.15 10.38 -34.38
CA GLU A 2 -16.88 10.96 -33.07
C GLU A 2 -18.20 11.48 -32.49
N TYR A 3 -18.61 10.94 -31.34
CA TYR A 3 -19.80 11.43 -30.65
C TYR A 3 -19.48 12.80 -30.07
N ASN A 4 -20.35 13.80 -30.26
CA ASN A 4 -20.12 15.12 -29.69
C ASN A 4 -20.36 15.10 -28.18
N ILE A 5 -19.28 15.18 -27.41
CA ILE A 5 -19.26 15.11 -25.94
C ILE A 5 -19.58 16.48 -25.32
N ILE A 6 -19.18 17.58 -25.98
CA ILE A 6 -19.40 18.94 -25.47
C ILE A 6 -20.89 19.30 -25.60
N GLY A 7 -21.44 19.92 -24.56
CA GLY A 7 -22.86 20.26 -24.44
C GLY A 7 -23.72 19.13 -23.87
N GLN A 8 -23.15 17.97 -23.56
CA GLN A 8 -23.91 16.87 -22.96
C GLN A 8 -24.23 17.17 -21.50
N THR A 9 -25.48 16.91 -21.12
CA THR A 9 -25.92 17.01 -19.73
C THR A 9 -25.58 15.75 -18.96
N VAL A 10 -25.00 15.92 -17.79
CA VAL A 10 -24.66 14.85 -16.86
C VAL A 10 -25.19 15.13 -15.46
N LEU A 11 -25.33 14.07 -14.67
CA LEU A 11 -25.71 14.11 -13.27
C LEU A 11 -24.56 13.57 -12.43
N HIS A 12 -23.98 14.42 -11.59
CA HIS A 12 -23.00 14.01 -10.59
C HIS A 12 -23.68 13.71 -9.27
N LYS A 13 -23.26 12.65 -8.58
CA LYS A 13 -23.88 12.19 -7.32
C LYS A 13 -23.90 13.25 -6.21
N ALA A 14 -22.94 14.18 -6.19
CA ALA A 14 -22.82 15.23 -5.18
C ALA A 14 -23.07 16.65 -5.70
N PHE A 15 -22.80 16.92 -6.98
CA PHE A 15 -22.86 18.28 -7.55
C PHE A 15 -24.13 18.50 -8.39
N GLY A 16 -24.99 17.48 -8.47
CA GLY A 16 -26.23 17.55 -9.19
C GLY A 16 -26.03 17.62 -10.70
N LYS A 17 -26.91 18.36 -11.38
CA LYS A 17 -26.93 18.50 -12.84
C LYS A 17 -25.80 19.43 -13.30
N GLY A 18 -25.02 18.99 -14.27
CA GLY A 18 -23.98 19.78 -14.92
C GLY A 18 -23.92 19.55 -16.42
N GLU A 19 -23.22 20.42 -17.12
CA GLU A 19 -23.05 20.37 -18.58
C GLU A 19 -21.56 20.33 -18.95
N ILE A 20 -21.19 19.45 -19.87
CA ILE A 20 -19.80 19.32 -20.32
C ILE A 20 -19.45 20.52 -21.20
N CYS A 21 -18.50 21.36 -20.76
CA CYS A 21 -18.10 22.58 -21.46
C CYS A 21 -16.74 22.45 -22.19
N ASP A 22 -15.91 21.47 -21.83
CA ASP A 22 -14.61 21.24 -22.47
C ASP A 22 -14.24 19.76 -22.46
N PHE A 23 -13.44 19.32 -23.44
CA PHE A 23 -12.89 17.98 -23.53
C PHE A 23 -11.48 17.98 -24.13
N THR A 24 -10.47 17.71 -23.30
CA THR A 24 -9.06 17.67 -23.70
C THR A 24 -8.34 16.52 -23.00
N ASN A 25 -7.51 15.74 -23.73
CA ASN A 25 -6.68 14.67 -23.16
C ASN A 25 -7.43 13.67 -22.26
N ASN A 26 -8.62 13.22 -22.69
CA ASN A 26 -9.50 12.34 -21.90
C ASN A 26 -10.00 12.97 -20.58
N ILE A 27 -9.97 14.29 -20.45
CA ILE A 27 -10.55 15.01 -19.32
C ILE A 27 -11.73 15.83 -19.84
N ILE A 28 -12.91 15.62 -19.25
CA ILE A 28 -14.08 16.46 -19.46
C ILE A 28 -14.16 17.50 -18.35
N LYS A 29 -14.38 18.76 -18.72
CA LYS A 29 -14.73 19.82 -17.78
C LYS A 29 -16.24 19.99 -17.76
N ILE A 30 -16.81 20.01 -16.57
CA ILE A 30 -18.25 20.04 -16.37
C ILE A 30 -18.61 21.24 -15.51
N SER A 31 -19.49 22.08 -16.03
CA SER A 31 -20.02 23.24 -15.33
C SER A 31 -21.25 22.82 -14.51
N PHE A 32 -21.15 22.92 -13.19
CA PHE A 32 -22.26 22.72 -12.26
C PHE A 32 -22.68 24.07 -11.65
N GLN A 33 -23.86 24.10 -10.99
CA GLN A 33 -24.27 25.27 -10.19
C GLN A 33 -23.25 25.64 -9.10
N THR A 34 -22.48 24.66 -8.62
CA THR A 34 -21.43 24.84 -7.60
C THR A 34 -20.06 25.22 -8.19
N GLY A 35 -19.97 25.41 -9.51
CA GLY A 35 -18.72 25.73 -10.23
C GLY A 35 -18.25 24.63 -11.18
N GLU A 36 -17.16 24.89 -11.89
CA GLU A 36 -16.57 23.97 -12.87
C GLU A 36 -15.68 22.91 -12.21
N LYS A 37 -15.74 21.67 -12.70
CA LYS A 37 -14.96 20.54 -12.21
C LYS A 37 -14.49 19.65 -13.36
N ASP A 38 -13.28 19.12 -13.23
CA ASP A 38 -12.65 18.24 -14.21
C ASP A 38 -12.84 16.77 -13.83
N PHE A 39 -13.12 15.91 -14.81
CA PHE A 39 -13.29 14.46 -14.62
C PHE A 39 -12.62 13.68 -15.74
N VAL A 40 -12.08 12.51 -15.39
CA VAL A 40 -11.47 11.59 -16.36
C VAL A 40 -12.56 10.85 -17.15
N PHE A 41 -12.55 10.99 -18.47
CA PHE A 41 -13.47 10.34 -19.39
C PHE A 41 -12.83 9.10 -20.04
N PRO A 42 -13.56 7.99 -20.23
CA PRO A 42 -14.95 7.76 -19.84
C PRO A 42 -15.13 7.28 -18.37
N ASP A 43 -14.04 7.10 -17.62
CA ASP A 43 -14.00 6.38 -16.34
C ASP A 43 -14.87 7.00 -15.23
N ALA A 44 -15.03 8.33 -15.23
CA ALA A 44 -15.83 9.04 -14.25
C ALA A 44 -17.32 8.64 -14.27
N PHE A 45 -17.80 8.06 -15.37
CA PHE A 45 -19.17 7.55 -15.49
C PHE A 45 -19.39 6.18 -14.80
N GLU A 46 -18.33 5.51 -14.33
CA GLU A 46 -18.49 4.29 -13.52
C GLU A 46 -18.82 4.61 -12.06
N LEU A 47 -18.36 5.75 -11.54
CA LEU A 47 -18.32 6.03 -10.09
C LEU A 47 -19.00 7.34 -9.68
N TYR A 48 -19.06 8.32 -10.57
CA TYR A 48 -19.35 9.71 -10.21
C TYR A 48 -20.45 10.34 -11.07
N LEU A 49 -20.47 10.04 -12.37
CA LEU A 49 -21.34 10.68 -13.35
C LEU A 49 -22.37 9.72 -13.95
N LYS A 50 -23.56 10.24 -14.26
CA LYS A 50 -24.57 9.58 -15.09
C LYS A 50 -24.91 10.47 -16.27
N ALA A 51 -24.94 9.92 -17.48
CA ALA A 51 -25.44 10.63 -18.64
C ALA A 51 -26.95 10.82 -18.51
N ALA A 52 -27.44 12.04 -18.77
CA ALA A 52 -28.88 12.31 -18.77
C ALA A 52 -29.54 11.85 -20.09
N ASP A 53 -28.80 11.90 -21.20
CA ASP A 53 -29.24 11.42 -22.50
C ASP A 53 -28.96 9.92 -22.68
N GLU A 54 -29.94 9.19 -23.20
CA GLU A 54 -29.88 7.73 -23.35
C GLU A 54 -28.87 7.29 -24.43
N ASN A 55 -28.74 8.06 -25.51
CA ASN A 55 -27.77 7.78 -26.58
C ASN A 55 -26.34 8.01 -26.07
N PHE A 56 -26.13 9.08 -25.31
CA PHE A 56 -24.83 9.39 -24.71
C PHE A 56 -24.46 8.35 -23.65
N HIS A 57 -25.42 7.91 -22.84
CA HIS A 57 -25.22 6.79 -21.90
C HIS A 57 -24.78 5.51 -22.60
N LYS A 58 -25.43 5.16 -23.70
CA LYS A 58 -25.09 3.98 -24.50
C LYS A 58 -23.70 4.09 -25.13
N TYR A 59 -23.35 5.28 -25.61
CA TYR A 59 -22.02 5.59 -26.15
C TYR A 59 -20.93 5.39 -25.07
N VAL A 60 -21.09 6.02 -23.91
CA VAL A 60 -20.14 5.91 -22.79
C VAL A 60 -20.00 4.46 -22.31
N LYS A 61 -21.10 3.72 -22.17
CA LYS A 61 -21.06 2.29 -21.82
C LYS A 61 -20.27 1.46 -22.82
N THR A 62 -20.40 1.77 -24.11
CA THR A 62 -19.67 1.08 -25.18
C THR A 62 -18.16 1.33 -25.04
N LEU A 63 -17.76 2.59 -24.83
CA LEU A 63 -16.35 2.95 -24.63
C LEU A 63 -15.73 2.26 -23.41
N ILE A 64 -16.45 2.22 -22.27
CA ILE A 64 -15.97 1.55 -21.06
C ILE A 64 -15.79 0.04 -21.31
N LYS A 65 -16.72 -0.58 -22.05
CA LYS A 65 -16.63 -1.99 -22.41
C LYS A 65 -15.45 -2.27 -23.36
N GLU A 66 -15.27 -1.45 -24.38
CA GLU A 66 -14.15 -1.56 -25.33
C GLU A 66 -12.80 -1.39 -24.62
N LYS A 67 -12.68 -0.42 -23.71
CA LYS A 67 -11.48 -0.20 -22.89
C LYS A 67 -11.17 -1.43 -22.01
N LYS A 68 -12.18 -2.05 -21.40
CA LYS A 68 -12.01 -3.30 -20.62
C LYS A 68 -11.54 -4.46 -21.49
N ILE A 69 -12.16 -4.65 -22.65
CA ILE A 69 -11.76 -5.68 -23.62
C ILE A 69 -10.33 -5.45 -24.10
N GLN A 70 -9.94 -4.20 -24.39
CA GLN A 70 -8.58 -3.87 -24.80
C GLN A 70 -7.56 -4.18 -23.69
N GLN A 71 -7.86 -3.81 -22.45
CA GLN A 71 -6.99 -4.14 -21.30
C GLN A 71 -6.86 -5.65 -21.07
N GLU A 72 -7.93 -6.41 -21.26
CA GLU A 72 -7.91 -7.88 -21.18
C GLU A 72 -7.11 -8.50 -22.33
N ASN A 73 -7.29 -8.02 -23.56
CA ASN A 73 -6.53 -8.47 -24.73
C ASN A 73 -5.04 -8.13 -24.59
N GLU A 74 -4.68 -6.94 -24.12
CA GLU A 74 -3.28 -6.56 -23.86
C GLU A 74 -2.64 -7.41 -22.76
N LYS A 75 -3.40 -7.76 -21.71
CA LYS A 75 -2.94 -8.70 -20.66
C LYS A 75 -2.76 -10.11 -21.23
N ALA A 76 -3.71 -10.58 -22.03
CA ALA A 76 -3.65 -11.89 -22.66
C ALA A 76 -2.48 -12.01 -23.65
N GLU A 77 -2.26 -10.98 -24.46
CA GLU A 77 -1.16 -10.92 -25.43
C GLU A 77 0.20 -10.83 -24.72
N LYS A 78 0.32 -10.03 -23.65
CA LYS A 78 1.53 -10.03 -22.80
C LYS A 78 1.81 -11.42 -22.22
N GLN A 79 0.80 -12.11 -21.70
CA GLN A 79 0.96 -13.48 -21.20
C GLN A 79 1.32 -14.48 -22.30
N ARG A 80 0.77 -14.30 -23.52
CA ARG A 80 1.09 -15.15 -24.67
C ARG A 80 2.53 -14.95 -25.13
N ILE A 81 2.97 -13.70 -25.29
CA ILE A 81 4.35 -13.35 -25.62
C ILE A 81 5.32 -13.86 -24.55
N GLU A 82 4.96 -13.79 -23.26
CA GLU A 82 5.77 -14.29 -22.16
C GLU A 82 5.90 -15.84 -22.18
N ARG A 83 4.81 -16.55 -22.45
CA ARG A 83 4.82 -18.02 -22.66
C ARG A 83 5.61 -18.43 -23.90
N GLU A 84 5.45 -17.70 -25.00
CA GLU A 84 6.16 -17.96 -26.26
C GLU A 84 7.66 -17.70 -26.11
N ASN A 85 8.05 -16.62 -25.43
CA ASN A 85 9.44 -16.36 -25.06
C ASN A 85 10.01 -17.42 -24.10
N ALA A 86 9.21 -17.98 -23.19
CA ALA A 86 9.63 -19.08 -22.34
C ALA A 86 9.87 -20.38 -23.13
N LEU A 87 9.02 -20.66 -24.14
CA LEU A 87 9.16 -21.81 -25.04
C LEU A 87 10.32 -21.67 -26.04
N ILE A 88 10.58 -20.47 -26.55
CA ILE A 88 11.74 -20.21 -27.42
C ILE A 88 13.04 -20.34 -26.62
N ASN A 89 13.08 -19.85 -25.37
CA ASN A 89 14.24 -20.00 -24.49
C ASN A 89 14.49 -21.45 -24.02
N SER A 90 13.47 -22.31 -23.98
CA SER A 90 13.66 -23.73 -23.65
C SER A 90 14.22 -24.54 -24.84
N LYS A 91 13.93 -24.13 -26.08
CA LYS A 91 14.42 -24.81 -27.31
C LYS A 91 15.84 -24.38 -27.74
N THR A 92 16.32 -23.19 -27.37
CA THR A 92 17.60 -22.63 -27.87
C THR A 92 18.81 -22.78 -26.95
N ASN A 93 18.68 -23.35 -25.74
CA ASN A 93 19.83 -23.50 -24.81
C ASN A 93 20.47 -24.90 -24.81
N LYS A 94 20.93 -25.36 -25.97
CA LYS A 94 22.15 -26.18 -26.04
C LYS A 94 23.30 -25.25 -26.48
N LYS A 95 24.21 -25.00 -25.54
CA LYS A 95 25.53 -24.35 -25.72
C LYS A 95 25.53 -22.86 -26.11
N SER A 96 25.38 -21.98 -25.12
CA SER A 96 26.21 -20.76 -25.06
C SER A 96 26.31 -20.28 -23.61
N VAL A 97 27.51 -19.88 -23.20
CA VAL A 97 27.81 -19.34 -21.86
C VAL A 97 27.16 -17.96 -21.75
N ARG A 98 25.89 -17.91 -21.38
CA ARG A 98 25.18 -16.67 -21.05
C ARG A 98 25.67 -16.19 -19.68
N LYS A 99 26.23 -14.97 -19.62
CA LYS A 99 26.35 -14.19 -18.37
C LYS A 99 25.00 -14.28 -17.64
N LYS A 100 24.98 -14.91 -16.45
CA LYS A 100 23.77 -15.05 -15.63
C LYS A 100 23.11 -13.68 -15.49
N LYS A 101 21.88 -13.53 -15.99
CA LYS A 101 20.97 -12.51 -15.47
C LYS A 101 20.93 -12.75 -13.96
N LYS A 102 21.33 -11.75 -13.16
CA LYS A 102 21.27 -11.82 -11.71
C LYS A 102 19.80 -12.07 -11.34
N GLU A 103 19.47 -13.29 -10.96
CA GLU A 103 18.19 -13.62 -10.35
C GLU A 103 18.11 -12.76 -9.09
N ILE A 104 17.17 -11.80 -9.06
CA ILE A 104 16.99 -10.94 -7.89
C ILE A 104 16.34 -11.84 -6.83
N PRO A 105 17.04 -12.17 -5.74
CA PRO A 105 16.46 -13.03 -4.72
C PRO A 105 15.22 -12.35 -4.16
N ARG A 106 14.14 -13.13 -4.01
CA ARG A 106 12.94 -12.66 -3.33
C ARG A 106 13.30 -12.34 -1.88
N GLU A 107 12.92 -11.16 -1.42
CA GLU A 107 13.10 -10.78 -0.01
C GLU A 107 11.75 -10.49 0.65
N ASN A 108 11.73 -10.55 1.97
CA ASN A 108 10.63 -10.04 2.79
C ASN A 108 10.79 -8.53 2.96
N ILE A 109 9.76 -7.85 3.46
CA ILE A 109 9.77 -6.38 3.55
C ILE A 109 9.20 -5.87 4.86
N ALA A 110 9.91 -4.94 5.48
CA ALA A 110 9.45 -4.21 6.65
C ALA A 110 9.22 -2.74 6.28
N PHE A 111 8.04 -2.21 6.58
CA PHE A 111 7.71 -0.79 6.37
C PHE A 111 7.92 0.02 7.66
N LYS A 112 8.46 1.22 7.50
CA LYS A 112 8.52 2.26 8.53
C LYS A 112 7.30 3.16 8.35
N CYS A 113 6.27 2.89 9.13
CA CYS A 113 5.05 3.68 9.15
C CYS A 113 5.22 4.88 10.07
N ASN A 114 4.58 6.00 9.72
CA ASN A 114 4.32 7.04 10.72
C ASN A 114 3.27 6.52 11.72
N PHE A 115 3.23 7.11 12.91
CA PHE A 115 2.23 6.71 13.89
C PHE A 115 0.84 7.20 13.48
N CYS A 116 -0.13 6.29 13.49
CA CYS A 116 -1.53 6.56 13.22
C CYS A 116 -2.37 5.75 14.20
N ASP A 117 -3.04 6.43 15.13
CA ASP A 117 -3.94 5.85 16.11
C ASP A 117 -5.39 5.81 15.64
N GLY A 118 -5.64 6.10 14.36
CA GLY A 118 -6.97 6.04 13.78
C GLY A 118 -7.57 4.65 13.87
N GLY A 119 -8.68 4.54 14.60
CA GLY A 119 -9.38 3.29 14.89
C GLY A 119 -8.73 2.47 16.00
N LYS A 120 -7.86 3.06 16.82
CA LYS A 120 -7.24 2.37 17.97
C LYS A 120 -8.29 1.71 18.88
N SER A 121 -7.98 0.51 19.36
CA SER A 121 -8.71 -0.23 20.39
C SER A 121 -7.75 -1.08 21.22
N ASP A 122 -8.26 -1.87 22.16
CA ASP A 122 -7.45 -2.80 22.94
C ASP A 122 -6.88 -3.94 22.06
N GLU A 123 -7.47 -4.20 20.90
CA GLU A 123 -7.05 -5.23 19.95
C GLU A 123 -6.20 -4.70 18.79
N GLN A 124 -6.12 -3.37 18.59
CA GLN A 124 -5.34 -2.79 17.49
C GLN A 124 -4.77 -1.41 17.80
N VAL A 125 -3.55 -1.17 17.32
CA VAL A 125 -2.81 0.08 17.51
C VAL A 125 -3.47 1.29 16.83
N GLY A 126 -4.14 1.07 15.68
CA GLY A 126 -4.71 2.12 14.83
C GLY A 126 -4.72 1.69 13.36
N TYR A 127 -4.33 2.60 12.46
CA TYR A 127 -4.15 2.33 11.01
C TYR A 127 -5.41 1.92 10.24
N THR A 128 -6.59 2.27 10.77
CA THR A 128 -7.88 2.00 10.10
C THR A 128 -8.76 3.23 9.94
N SER A 129 -8.36 4.39 10.46
CA SER A 129 -9.05 5.67 10.23
C SER A 129 -8.06 6.84 10.30
N VAL A 130 -8.58 8.07 10.26
CA VAL A 130 -7.80 9.27 10.53
C VAL A 130 -7.32 9.29 11.98
N CYS A 131 -6.12 9.87 12.19
CA CYS A 131 -5.53 10.09 13.51
C CYS A 131 -6.43 10.92 14.44
N SER A 132 -6.22 10.77 15.74
CA SER A 132 -6.72 11.70 16.76
C SER A 132 -6.06 13.07 16.63
N ASP A 133 -6.66 14.09 17.25
CA ASP A 133 -6.14 15.46 17.22
C ASP A 133 -4.73 15.57 17.83
N ASP A 134 -4.47 14.82 18.91
CA ASP A 134 -3.13 14.74 19.53
C ASP A 134 -2.08 14.17 18.57
N VAL A 135 -2.44 13.11 17.83
CA VAL A 135 -1.52 12.49 16.86
C VAL A 135 -1.37 13.34 15.60
N ILE A 136 -2.41 14.05 15.17
CA ILE A 136 -2.34 15.05 14.10
C ILE A 136 -1.34 16.14 14.50
N TYR A 137 -1.53 16.75 15.67
CA TYR A 137 -0.63 17.77 16.21
C TYR A 137 0.81 17.25 16.32
N ASN A 138 1.00 16.05 16.90
CA ASN A 138 2.33 15.45 17.02
C ASN A 138 2.99 15.26 15.65
N ASN A 139 2.28 14.68 14.68
CA ASN A 139 2.84 14.40 13.37
C ASN A 139 3.19 15.68 12.59
N ILE A 140 2.41 16.74 12.74
CA ILE A 140 2.61 18.03 12.05
C ILE A 140 3.68 18.87 12.75
N VAL A 141 3.47 19.17 14.03
CA VAL A 141 4.20 20.20 14.77
C VAL A 141 5.47 19.66 15.42
N ILE A 142 5.37 18.50 16.07
CA ILE A 142 6.48 17.93 16.85
C ILE A 142 7.44 17.15 15.93
N GLU A 143 6.91 16.13 15.27
CA GLU A 143 7.69 15.20 14.44
C GLU A 143 7.96 15.71 13.03
N ASN A 144 7.27 16.78 12.59
CA ASN A 144 7.47 17.42 11.30
C ASN A 144 7.41 16.43 10.11
N LYS A 145 6.48 15.46 10.18
CA LYS A 145 6.35 14.40 9.18
C LYS A 145 6.01 15.00 7.83
N THR A 146 6.81 14.65 6.82
CA THR A 146 6.78 15.35 5.52
C THR A 146 5.40 15.35 4.86
N TRP A 147 4.69 14.22 4.85
CA TRP A 147 3.33 14.17 4.32
C TRP A 147 2.34 14.93 5.21
N CYS A 148 2.38 14.70 6.52
CA CYS A 148 1.40 15.26 7.44
C CYS A 148 1.41 16.79 7.47
N LYS A 149 2.55 17.44 7.19
CA LYS A 149 2.64 18.90 7.10
C LYS A 149 2.50 19.47 5.68
N SER A 150 2.17 18.63 4.71
CA SER A 150 1.98 19.09 3.33
C SER A 150 0.63 19.80 3.20
N PRO A 151 0.52 20.90 2.43
CA PRO A 151 -0.77 21.54 2.13
C PRO A 151 -1.81 20.61 1.48
N GLU A 152 -1.35 19.54 0.80
CA GLU A 152 -2.26 18.54 0.21
C GLU A 152 -2.77 17.49 1.23
N CYS A 153 -2.26 17.48 2.47
CA CYS A 153 -2.68 16.51 3.48
C CYS A 153 -3.98 16.97 4.17
N PRO A 154 -5.05 16.15 4.17
CA PRO A 154 -6.29 16.53 4.85
C PRO A 154 -6.13 16.80 6.36
N CYS A 155 -5.24 16.07 7.05
CA CYS A 155 -4.94 16.34 8.46
C CYS A 155 -4.29 17.72 8.66
N PHE A 156 -3.50 18.19 7.70
CA PHE A 156 -2.91 19.54 7.73
C PHE A 156 -3.97 20.61 7.51
N GLN A 157 -4.84 20.41 6.52
CA GLN A 157 -5.97 21.30 6.24
C GLN A 157 -6.88 21.42 7.47
N TYR A 158 -7.19 20.31 8.13
CA TYR A 158 -7.92 20.31 9.40
C TYR A 158 -7.18 21.07 10.50
N HIS A 159 -5.88 20.82 10.67
CA HIS A 159 -5.06 21.52 11.66
C HIS A 159 -5.05 23.04 11.46
N ASN A 160 -5.14 23.51 10.22
CA ASN A 160 -5.23 24.92 9.86
C ASN A 160 -6.66 25.48 9.83
N ASN A 161 -7.66 24.70 10.24
CA ASN A 161 -9.09 25.05 10.20
C ASN A 161 -9.64 25.30 8.78
N GLU A 162 -9.02 24.74 7.74
CA GLU A 162 -9.50 24.82 6.36
C GLU A 162 -10.66 23.84 6.10
N ILE A 163 -10.69 22.72 6.82
CA ILE A 163 -11.79 21.75 6.84
C ILE A 163 -12.16 21.40 8.28
N THR A 164 -13.40 20.97 8.49
CA THR A 164 -13.89 20.48 9.78
C THR A 164 -13.44 19.05 10.07
N ARG A 165 -13.49 18.64 11.34
CA ARG A 165 -13.25 17.24 11.74
C ARG A 165 -14.17 16.27 11.01
N LYS A 166 -15.45 16.66 10.84
CA LYS A 166 -16.46 15.84 10.15
C LYS A 166 -16.11 15.63 8.68
N GLU A 167 -15.62 16.66 7.99
CA GLU A 167 -15.16 16.55 6.61
C GLU A 167 -13.92 15.66 6.50
N LEU A 168 -12.94 15.85 7.40
CA LEU A 168 -11.74 15.01 7.46
C LEU A 168 -12.09 13.53 7.66
N ASP A 169 -12.96 13.22 8.63
CA ASP A 169 -13.37 11.83 8.88
C ASP A 169 -14.15 11.25 7.70
N SER A 170 -14.93 12.07 6.98
CA SER A 170 -15.70 11.62 5.81
C SER A 170 -14.81 11.15 4.66
N TYR A 171 -13.55 11.62 4.58
CA TYR A 171 -12.60 11.13 3.59
C TYR A 171 -12.15 9.68 3.83
N CYS A 172 -12.41 9.09 5.00
CA CYS A 172 -12.20 7.66 5.23
C CYS A 172 -13.42 6.79 4.87
N ASN A 173 -14.58 7.39 4.59
CA ASN A 173 -15.79 6.64 4.25
C ASN A 173 -15.71 6.03 2.84
N ASP A 174 -16.45 4.94 2.62
CA ASP A 174 -16.65 4.31 1.31
C ASP A 174 -15.35 4.00 0.53
N GLY A 175 -14.30 3.59 1.23
CA GLY A 175 -12.99 3.29 0.62
C GLY A 175 -12.16 4.54 0.28
N GLY A 176 -12.49 5.68 0.88
CA GLY A 176 -11.76 6.93 0.69
C GLY A 176 -10.34 6.92 1.26
N PHE A 177 -9.57 7.91 0.82
CA PHE A 177 -8.13 8.03 1.07
C PHE A 177 -7.79 9.34 1.80
N VAL A 178 -7.03 9.23 2.90
CA VAL A 178 -6.46 10.38 3.63
C VAL A 178 -4.93 10.31 3.63
N CYS A 179 -4.39 9.16 3.98
CA CYS A 179 -2.97 8.85 3.88
C CYS A 179 -2.76 7.33 3.85
N TYR A 180 -1.56 6.89 3.47
CA TYR A 180 -1.22 5.46 3.45
C TYR A 180 -1.44 4.80 4.81
N GLU A 181 -1.04 5.43 5.91
CA GLU A 181 -1.21 4.87 7.24
C GLU A 181 -2.68 4.68 7.63
N SER A 182 -3.56 5.64 7.31
CA SER A 182 -4.98 5.61 7.72
C SER A 182 -5.78 4.45 7.12
N GLN A 183 -5.36 3.94 5.95
CA GLN A 183 -6.04 2.86 5.24
C GLN A 183 -5.30 1.51 5.32
N MET A 184 -4.10 1.49 5.89
CA MET A 184 -3.15 0.38 5.77
C MET A 184 -3.74 -0.96 6.23
N LEU A 185 -4.48 -0.97 7.35
CA LEU A 185 -5.12 -2.18 7.88
C LEU A 185 -6.58 -2.37 7.45
N ARG A 186 -7.20 -1.37 6.79
CA ARG A 186 -8.48 -1.57 6.09
C ARG A 186 -8.24 -2.38 4.82
N GLU A 187 -7.29 -1.92 4.01
CA GLU A 187 -6.97 -2.49 2.71
C GLU A 187 -5.90 -3.59 2.76
N TRP A 188 -5.25 -3.79 3.92
CA TRP A 188 -4.12 -4.69 4.08
C TRP A 188 -3.06 -4.48 2.99
N ARG A 189 -2.69 -3.22 2.80
CA ARG A 189 -1.82 -2.77 1.72
C ARG A 189 -0.82 -1.72 2.20
N ALA A 190 0.44 -1.91 1.82
CA ALA A 190 1.54 -0.99 2.12
C ALA A 190 2.18 -0.50 0.81
N TYR A 191 2.37 0.82 0.73
CA TYR A 191 2.83 1.52 -0.46
C TYR A 191 4.30 1.92 -0.33
N ALA A 192 5.03 1.90 -1.43
CA ALA A 192 6.42 2.35 -1.53
C ALA A 192 6.56 3.85 -1.23
N GLY A 193 5.48 4.60 -1.47
CA GLY A 193 5.39 6.03 -1.29
C GLY A 193 5.87 6.82 -2.50
N ILE A 194 5.78 8.14 -2.37
CA ILE A 194 6.20 9.12 -3.36
C ILE A 194 7.35 9.93 -2.76
N VAL A 195 8.32 10.31 -3.59
CA VAL A 195 9.41 11.19 -3.16
C VAL A 195 8.84 12.55 -2.74
N GLN A 196 9.06 12.93 -1.48
CA GLN A 196 8.44 14.13 -0.91
C GLN A 196 9.34 15.38 -0.92
N ARG A 197 10.61 15.27 -1.34
CA ARG A 197 11.62 16.35 -1.24
C ARG A 197 12.60 16.31 -2.41
N GLY A 198 13.24 17.47 -2.66
CA GLY A 198 14.28 17.63 -3.67
C GLY A 198 13.72 17.70 -5.10
N GLU A 199 14.62 17.69 -6.09
CA GLU A 199 14.28 17.82 -7.51
C GLU A 199 13.35 16.72 -8.02
N ARG A 200 13.39 15.55 -7.37
CA ARG A 200 12.58 14.37 -7.69
C ARG A 200 11.24 14.33 -6.98
N LYS A 201 10.80 15.43 -6.34
CA LYS A 201 9.52 15.48 -5.61
C LYS A 201 8.37 15.10 -6.55
N GLY A 202 7.47 14.24 -6.07
CA GLY A 202 6.34 13.72 -6.85
C GLY A 202 6.64 12.42 -7.59
N GLU A 203 7.90 11.97 -7.66
CA GLU A 203 8.20 10.70 -8.31
C GLU A 203 7.75 9.48 -7.50
N PRO A 204 7.05 8.51 -8.11
CA PRO A 204 6.66 7.28 -7.44
C PRO A 204 7.87 6.40 -7.11
N MET A 205 7.86 5.80 -5.92
CA MET A 205 8.90 4.85 -5.50
C MET A 205 8.53 3.42 -5.93
N LYS A 206 9.56 2.58 -6.13
CA LYS A 206 9.40 1.19 -6.57
C LYS A 206 9.72 0.16 -5.50
N LEU A 207 9.06 -0.99 -5.58
CA LEU A 207 9.37 -2.19 -4.79
C LEU A 207 9.93 -3.27 -5.72
N ASN A 208 11.25 -3.46 -5.69
CA ASN A 208 11.94 -4.25 -6.71
C ASN A 208 12.25 -5.69 -6.27
N LYS A 209 12.15 -6.00 -4.98
CA LYS A 209 12.58 -7.30 -4.44
C LYS A 209 11.50 -8.11 -3.75
N VAL A 210 10.33 -7.52 -3.53
CA VAL A 210 9.18 -8.24 -2.99
C VAL A 210 8.42 -8.89 -4.13
N GLN A 211 8.04 -10.14 -3.91
CA GLN A 211 7.18 -10.90 -4.80
C GLN A 211 6.09 -11.57 -3.95
N ARG A 212 5.21 -12.31 -4.61
CA ARG A 212 4.28 -13.20 -3.93
C ARG A 212 5.03 -14.13 -2.96
N ASN A 213 4.39 -14.45 -1.84
CA ASN A 213 4.88 -15.27 -0.73
C ASN A 213 5.86 -14.58 0.23
N SER A 214 6.31 -13.35 -0.06
CA SER A 214 7.06 -12.55 0.91
C SER A 214 6.21 -12.26 2.15
N LEU A 215 6.85 -12.17 3.31
CA LEU A 215 6.26 -11.61 4.52
C LEU A 215 6.37 -10.07 4.45
N CYS A 216 5.25 -9.38 4.64
CA CYS A 216 5.22 -7.97 4.93
C CYS A 216 5.11 -7.75 6.44
N VAL A 217 5.98 -6.91 6.99
CA VAL A 217 6.03 -6.52 8.40
C VAL A 217 5.77 -5.02 8.49
N LEU A 218 4.78 -4.63 9.27
CA LEU A 218 4.42 -3.23 9.48
C LEU A 218 4.93 -2.79 10.85
N THR A 219 5.72 -1.71 10.87
CA THR A 219 6.40 -1.24 12.08
C THR A 219 6.11 0.22 12.37
N THR A 220 6.08 0.58 13.65
CA THR A 220 5.87 1.95 14.08
C THR A 220 6.55 2.25 15.40
N ARG A 221 6.42 3.50 15.85
CA ARG A 221 6.80 4.01 17.16
C ARG A 221 5.69 4.92 17.62
N ASN A 222 5.29 4.84 18.89
CA ASN A 222 4.40 5.87 19.43
C ASN A 222 5.15 7.21 19.48
N PRO A 223 4.43 8.34 19.55
CA PRO A 223 5.05 9.63 19.84
C PRO A 223 6.04 9.51 21.01
N GLN A 224 7.17 10.21 20.91
CA GLN A 224 8.24 10.27 21.92
C GLN A 224 9.09 9.00 22.09
N MET A 225 8.70 7.84 21.53
CA MET A 225 9.51 6.62 21.60
C MET A 225 10.77 6.73 20.73
N VAL A 226 11.89 6.19 21.24
CA VAL A 226 13.16 6.18 20.51
C VAL A 226 13.19 5.04 19.48
N GLU A 227 14.15 5.09 18.54
CA GLU A 227 14.20 4.14 17.42
C GLU A 227 14.40 2.68 17.86
N SER A 228 15.13 2.42 18.95
CA SER A 228 15.27 1.07 19.53
C SER A 228 13.94 0.46 19.98
N GLU A 229 12.94 1.29 20.27
CA GLU A 229 11.61 0.85 20.71
C GLU A 229 10.62 0.71 19.54
N ARG A 230 11.09 0.83 18.29
CA ARG A 230 10.26 0.52 17.11
C ARG A 230 9.73 -0.90 17.22
N TYR A 231 8.42 -1.05 17.10
CA TYR A 231 7.74 -2.31 17.26
C TYR A 231 6.93 -2.70 16.02
N ILE A 232 6.68 -4.00 15.89
CA ILE A 232 5.83 -4.58 14.86
C ILE A 232 4.38 -4.52 15.35
N PHE A 233 3.47 -3.98 14.54
CA PHE A 233 2.04 -3.91 14.89
C PHE A 233 1.16 -4.81 14.02
N ALA A 234 1.65 -5.25 12.87
CA ALA A 234 0.95 -6.18 12.00
C ALA A 234 1.91 -6.88 11.03
N VAL A 235 1.51 -8.07 10.60
CA VAL A 235 2.20 -8.83 9.55
C VAL A 235 1.20 -9.44 8.58
N PHE A 236 1.58 -9.61 7.33
CA PHE A 236 0.76 -10.33 6.35
C PHE A 236 1.57 -10.99 5.25
N LEU A 237 1.02 -12.05 4.67
CA LEU A 237 1.60 -12.73 3.51
C LEU A 237 1.24 -11.97 2.24
N VAL A 238 2.24 -11.57 1.48
CA VAL A 238 2.04 -10.85 0.22
C VAL A 238 1.49 -11.80 -0.85
N ASP A 239 0.29 -11.50 -1.37
CA ASP A 239 -0.29 -12.16 -2.54
C ASP A 239 -0.68 -11.19 -3.68
N GLU A 240 -0.69 -9.89 -3.40
CA GLU A 240 -0.79 -8.81 -4.36
C GLU A 240 0.51 -8.01 -4.39
N THR A 241 1.08 -7.79 -5.57
CA THR A 241 2.27 -6.95 -5.76
C THR A 241 2.13 -6.09 -6.99
N TYR A 242 2.53 -4.82 -6.86
CA TYR A 242 2.78 -3.94 -7.98
C TYR A 242 4.10 -3.23 -7.75
N SER A 243 5.04 -3.35 -8.68
CA SER A 243 6.40 -2.82 -8.49
C SER A 243 6.47 -1.30 -8.58
N GLY A 244 5.45 -0.64 -9.13
CA GLY A 244 5.46 0.78 -9.46
C GLY A 244 6.05 1.05 -10.85
N ASP A 245 5.54 2.08 -11.51
CA ASP A 245 6.03 2.55 -12.80
C ASP A 245 6.41 4.04 -12.77
N LYS A 246 6.21 4.78 -13.86
CA LYS A 246 6.52 6.22 -13.92
C LYS A 246 5.36 7.08 -13.39
N SER A 247 4.17 6.50 -13.31
CA SER A 247 2.92 7.15 -12.95
C SER A 247 2.46 6.76 -11.55
N GLU A 248 2.63 5.49 -11.17
CA GLU A 248 2.13 4.97 -9.88
C GLU A 248 3.23 4.33 -9.05
N GLU A 249 3.18 4.53 -7.73
CA GLU A 249 4.08 3.89 -6.78
C GLU A 249 3.80 2.40 -6.60
N GLY A 250 4.85 1.67 -6.24
CA GLY A 250 4.72 0.25 -5.93
C GLY A 250 3.92 0.02 -4.65
N TYR A 251 3.25 -1.12 -4.56
CA TYR A 251 2.62 -1.57 -3.33
C TYR A 251 2.69 -3.09 -3.18
N VAL A 252 2.51 -3.53 -1.94
CA VAL A 252 2.29 -4.93 -1.57
C VAL A 252 1.00 -5.02 -0.77
N GLY A 253 0.22 -6.07 -1.00
CA GLY A 253 -1.04 -6.27 -0.31
C GLY A 253 -1.37 -7.73 -0.11
N THR A 254 -2.48 -7.97 0.60
CA THR A 254 -3.01 -9.32 0.79
C THR A 254 -4.52 -9.40 0.73
N ARG A 255 -5.05 -10.43 0.06
CA ARG A 255 -6.44 -10.89 0.24
C ARG A 255 -6.54 -12.21 1.00
N SER A 256 -5.41 -12.88 1.22
CA SER A 256 -5.37 -14.13 1.96
C SER A 256 -5.81 -13.99 3.43
N LYS A 257 -6.12 -15.12 4.06
CA LYS A 257 -6.35 -15.19 5.50
C LYS A 257 -5.07 -14.95 6.32
N TYR A 258 -3.89 -15.04 5.72
CA TYR A 258 -2.60 -14.99 6.41
C TYR A 258 -2.19 -13.55 6.70
N LYS A 259 -2.86 -12.97 7.70
CA LYS A 259 -2.67 -11.60 8.14
C LYS A 259 -3.05 -11.47 9.62
N ILE A 260 -2.18 -10.86 10.41
CA ILE A 260 -2.30 -10.78 11.86
C ILE A 260 -2.05 -9.36 12.31
N LYS A 261 -2.94 -8.85 13.17
CA LYS A 261 -2.75 -7.61 13.92
C LYS A 261 -2.28 -7.95 15.34
N LEU A 262 -1.39 -7.13 15.86
CA LEU A 262 -1.00 -7.16 17.26
C LEU A 262 -1.72 -6.02 17.98
N SER A 263 -2.28 -6.33 19.15
CA SER A 263 -2.76 -5.34 20.10
C SER A 263 -1.63 -4.39 20.50
N PRO A 264 -1.93 -3.22 21.08
CA PRO A 264 -0.90 -2.32 21.60
C PRO A 264 0.07 -3.01 22.57
N GLU A 265 -0.41 -3.89 23.46
CA GLU A 265 0.46 -4.60 24.41
C GLU A 265 1.28 -5.72 23.75
N GLU A 266 0.68 -6.52 22.87
CA GLU A 266 1.41 -7.54 22.10
C GLU A 266 2.51 -6.87 21.24
N GLY A 267 2.18 -5.74 20.61
CA GLY A 267 3.10 -4.97 19.77
C GLY A 267 4.36 -4.55 20.53
N LYS A 268 4.24 -4.01 21.75
CA LYS A 268 5.39 -3.61 22.57
C LYS A 268 6.39 -4.75 22.84
N SER A 269 5.93 -6.00 22.87
CA SER A 269 6.80 -7.18 23.04
C SER A 269 7.53 -7.58 21.74
N MET A 270 7.13 -7.03 20.59
CA MET A 270 7.66 -7.33 19.26
C MET A 270 8.55 -6.19 18.72
N LEU A 271 9.64 -5.89 19.44
CA LEU A 271 10.61 -4.89 19.00
C LEU A 271 11.28 -5.29 17.68
N PHE A 272 11.18 -4.45 16.65
CA PHE A 272 11.75 -4.71 15.31
C PHE A 272 13.26 -4.95 15.36
N TRP A 273 13.98 -4.19 16.19
CA TRP A 273 15.43 -4.31 16.35
C TRP A 273 15.89 -5.54 17.13
N LYS A 274 14.97 -6.33 17.72
CA LYS A 274 15.25 -7.69 18.20
C LYS A 274 15.64 -8.62 17.04
N TYR A 275 15.04 -8.39 15.88
CA TYR A 275 15.18 -9.25 14.69
C TYR A 275 16.16 -8.67 13.68
N HIS A 276 16.06 -7.38 13.40
CA HIS A 276 16.85 -6.73 12.36
C HIS A 276 18.14 -6.10 12.89
N LYS A 277 19.21 -6.15 12.09
CA LYS A 277 20.47 -5.41 12.30
C LYS A 277 20.91 -4.73 11.01
N ASN A 278 21.56 -3.58 11.14
CA ASN A 278 22.12 -2.88 9.97
C ASN A 278 23.42 -3.56 9.53
N SER A 279 23.55 -3.87 8.23
CA SER A 279 24.74 -4.58 7.68
C SER A 279 26.06 -3.91 8.02
N ASN A 280 26.11 -2.57 7.95
CA ASN A 280 27.34 -1.80 8.21
C ASN A 280 27.46 -1.33 9.68
N SER A 281 26.42 -1.51 10.50
CA SER A 281 26.43 -1.06 11.90
C SER A 281 25.53 -1.96 12.75
N PRO A 282 25.92 -3.23 13.00
CA PRO A 282 25.02 -4.25 13.53
C PRO A 282 24.40 -3.90 14.88
N LYS A 283 25.14 -3.22 15.78
CA LYS A 283 24.68 -2.82 17.12
C LYS A 283 23.85 -1.52 17.14
N LYS A 284 23.71 -0.82 16.01
CA LYS A 284 23.02 0.47 15.95
C LYS A 284 21.55 0.30 15.57
N THR A 285 20.65 0.68 16.47
CA THR A 285 19.20 0.76 16.25
C THR A 285 18.83 2.07 15.53
N ALA A 286 19.10 2.14 14.23
CA ALA A 286 18.80 3.32 13.43
C ALA A 286 18.21 2.94 12.07
N TRP A 287 17.00 3.45 11.77
CA TRP A 287 16.38 3.26 10.46
C TRP A 287 17.01 4.15 9.38
N SER A 288 17.48 5.34 9.74
CA SER A 288 18.04 6.31 8.80
C SER A 288 17.04 6.67 7.68
N SER A 289 17.48 6.63 6.41
CA SER A 289 16.67 6.96 5.23
C SER A 289 15.81 5.78 4.73
N GLY A 290 14.80 6.09 3.93
CA GLY A 290 13.91 5.10 3.30
C GLY A 290 12.67 4.77 4.13
N LEU A 291 11.64 4.27 3.44
CA LEU A 291 10.34 3.89 4.00
C LEU A 291 10.22 2.38 4.24
N HIS A 292 11.15 1.59 3.72
CA HIS A 292 11.12 0.14 3.86
C HIS A 292 12.52 -0.46 3.93
N ARG A 293 12.60 -1.71 4.41
CA ARG A 293 13.81 -2.54 4.45
C ARG A 293 13.48 -3.94 3.96
N TYR A 294 14.40 -4.51 3.20
CA TYR A 294 14.33 -5.92 2.81
C TYR A 294 15.07 -6.79 3.83
N PHE A 295 14.58 -8.01 4.05
CA PHE A 295 15.19 -8.97 4.96
C PHE A 295 14.92 -10.42 4.53
N GLU A 296 15.77 -11.32 5.01
CA GLU A 296 15.78 -12.74 4.67
C GLU A 296 14.66 -13.56 5.30
N ASP A 297 14.42 -14.75 4.75
CA ASP A 297 13.37 -15.68 5.18
C ASP A 297 13.56 -16.22 6.60
N GLU A 298 14.81 -16.35 7.08
CA GLU A 298 15.08 -16.76 8.46
C GLU A 298 14.52 -15.75 9.46
N MET A 299 14.71 -14.45 9.23
CA MET A 299 14.14 -13.40 10.07
C MET A 299 12.61 -13.37 10.00
N ALA A 300 12.01 -13.64 8.83
CA ALA A 300 10.56 -13.77 8.72
C ALA A 300 10.01 -14.93 9.56
N ALA A 301 10.68 -16.09 9.53
CA ALA A 301 10.32 -17.23 10.36
C ALA A 301 10.46 -16.93 11.86
N GLN A 302 11.53 -16.25 12.28
CA GLN A 302 11.72 -15.80 13.67
C GLN A 302 10.56 -14.93 14.16
N ILE A 303 10.16 -13.93 13.37
CA ILE A 303 9.02 -13.06 13.69
C ILE A 303 7.73 -13.88 13.83
N LEU A 304 7.46 -14.80 12.91
CA LEU A 304 6.25 -15.64 12.95
C LEU A 304 6.24 -16.62 14.14
N ILE A 305 7.39 -17.18 14.52
CA ILE A 305 7.53 -18.03 15.72
C ILE A 305 7.14 -17.23 16.97
N ASP A 306 7.67 -16.02 17.13
CA ASP A 306 7.37 -15.19 18.29
C ASP A 306 5.91 -14.72 18.29
N ILE A 307 5.31 -14.46 17.12
CA ILE A 307 3.87 -14.18 17.01
C ILE A 307 3.04 -15.39 17.44
N VAL A 308 3.41 -16.62 17.08
CA VAL A 308 2.72 -17.84 17.56
C VAL A 308 2.74 -17.91 19.09
N ASN A 309 3.90 -17.63 19.69
CA ASN A 309 4.03 -17.63 21.15
C ASN A 309 3.17 -16.55 21.81
N ILE A 310 3.12 -15.34 21.24
CA ILE A 310 2.29 -14.23 21.73
C ILE A 310 0.80 -14.55 21.60
N LYS A 311 0.38 -15.17 20.50
CA LYS A 311 -1.03 -15.49 20.24
C LYS A 311 -1.53 -16.73 20.97
N LYS A 312 -0.68 -17.42 21.73
CA LYS A 312 -1.07 -18.60 22.51
C LYS A 312 -2.18 -18.27 23.51
N GLY A 313 -3.24 -19.06 23.51
CA GLY A 313 -4.44 -18.86 24.34
C GLY A 313 -5.39 -17.78 23.81
N THR A 314 -5.07 -17.11 22.70
CA THR A 314 -5.94 -16.09 22.09
C THR A 314 -6.77 -16.68 20.95
N LYS A 315 -7.77 -15.94 20.47
CA LYS A 315 -8.57 -16.31 19.30
C LYS A 315 -7.73 -16.50 18.01
N ASP A 316 -6.54 -15.90 17.93
CA ASP A 316 -5.70 -15.94 16.74
C ASP A 316 -4.62 -17.04 16.79
N GLU A 317 -4.55 -17.87 17.84
CA GLU A 317 -3.53 -18.92 18.02
C GLU A 317 -3.47 -19.88 16.81
N VAL A 318 -4.64 -20.34 16.37
CA VAL A 318 -4.77 -21.27 15.23
C VAL A 318 -4.25 -20.62 13.96
N LEU A 319 -4.67 -19.37 13.69
CA LEU A 319 -4.25 -18.63 12.51
C LEU A 319 -2.74 -18.39 12.51
N ALA A 320 -2.17 -17.97 13.64
CA ALA A 320 -0.73 -17.74 13.78
C ALA A 320 0.07 -19.02 13.50
N THR A 321 -0.37 -20.15 14.06
CA THR A 321 0.28 -21.45 13.88
C THR A 321 0.20 -21.91 12.41
N GLU A 322 -0.97 -21.78 11.80
CA GLU A 322 -1.15 -22.10 10.37
C GLU A 322 -0.30 -21.19 9.48
N PHE A 323 -0.23 -19.90 9.80
CA PHE A 323 0.56 -18.94 9.03
C PHE A 323 2.05 -19.27 9.09
N LEU A 324 2.61 -19.50 10.27
CA LEU A 324 4.01 -19.94 10.41
C LEU A 324 4.29 -21.19 9.58
N ARG A 325 3.46 -22.23 9.70
CA ARG A 325 3.62 -23.49 8.97
C ARG A 325 3.55 -23.28 7.46
N TYR A 326 2.59 -22.49 6.99
CA TYR A 326 2.43 -22.19 5.58
C TYR A 326 3.64 -21.42 5.02
N PHE A 327 4.07 -20.36 5.72
CA PHE A 327 5.23 -19.56 5.32
C PHE A 327 6.52 -20.41 5.28
N CYS A 328 6.77 -21.23 6.30
CA CYS A 328 7.94 -22.10 6.30
C CYS A 328 7.88 -23.16 5.20
N LYS A 329 6.69 -23.74 4.93
CA LYS A 329 6.51 -24.73 3.85
C LYS A 329 6.84 -24.14 2.46
N ILE A 330 6.30 -22.97 2.13
CA ILE A 330 6.48 -22.37 0.79
C ILE A 330 7.89 -21.80 0.57
N ASN A 331 8.66 -21.58 1.64
CA ASN A 331 10.02 -21.06 1.60
C ASN A 331 11.07 -22.11 2.01
N GLU A 332 10.67 -23.39 2.11
CA GLU A 332 11.57 -24.53 2.42
C GLU A 332 12.37 -24.35 3.73
N ILE A 333 11.74 -23.74 4.75
CA ILE A 333 12.34 -23.50 6.06
C ILE A 333 11.96 -24.62 7.03
N ASP A 334 12.95 -25.27 7.62
CA ASP A 334 12.76 -26.19 8.74
C ASP A 334 12.59 -25.39 10.04
N ILE A 335 11.35 -25.31 10.55
CA ILE A 335 10.98 -24.53 11.74
C ILE A 335 11.88 -24.88 12.94
N ASN A 336 12.28 -26.15 13.09
CA ASN A 336 13.08 -26.60 14.23
C ASN A 336 14.55 -26.16 14.14
N LYS A 337 15.00 -25.67 12.99
CA LYS A 337 16.37 -25.19 12.75
C LYS A 337 16.46 -23.66 12.69
N VAL A 338 15.34 -22.95 12.80
CA VAL A 338 15.33 -21.49 12.84
C VAL A 338 16.05 -21.03 14.11
N LYS A 339 17.10 -20.23 13.95
CA LYS A 339 17.88 -19.73 15.08
C LYS A 339 17.11 -18.66 15.84
N ASN A 340 17.54 -18.39 17.08
CA ASN A 340 17.04 -17.24 17.83
C ASN A 340 17.33 -15.90 17.11
N PRO A 341 16.50 -14.86 17.33
CA PRO A 341 16.73 -13.53 16.77
C PRO A 341 18.12 -12.98 17.07
N SER A 342 18.78 -12.41 16.05
CA SER A 342 20.14 -11.87 16.12
C SER A 342 20.21 -10.41 15.64
N GLY A 343 19.18 -9.63 15.98
CA GLY A 343 19.07 -8.21 15.66
C GLY A 343 19.91 -7.33 16.59
N ALA A 344 19.88 -6.03 16.33
CA ALA A 344 20.70 -5.05 17.04
C ALA A 344 20.52 -5.05 18.57
N LEU A 345 19.35 -5.46 19.09
CA LEU A 345 19.07 -5.55 20.52
C LEU A 345 19.49 -6.88 21.17
N THR A 346 19.93 -7.86 20.39
CA THR A 346 20.31 -9.20 20.89
C THR A 346 21.76 -9.57 20.56
N LEU A 347 22.55 -8.62 20.05
CA LEU A 347 23.95 -8.77 19.62
C LEU A 347 24.99 -8.43 20.70
#